data_AF-A0A7C2I4I2-F1
#
_entry.id   AF-A0A7C2I4I2-F1
#
_cell.length_a   1.000
_cell.length_b   1.000
_cell.length_c   1.000
_cell.angle_alpha   90.00
_cell.angle_beta   90.00
_cell.angle_gamma   90.00
#
_symmetry.space_group_name_H-M   'P 1'
#
loop_
_entity.id
_entity.type
_entity.pdbx_description
1 polymer ?
#
loop_
_entity_poly.entity_id
_entity_poly.type
_entity_poly.pdbx_seq_one_letter_code
_entity_poly.pdbx_strand_id
1 'polypeptide(L)'
;MITYRKLPLKTVAEIAQEVPREFRQLAEDYPQEFQAAFGEVNSASFAQALARGRSIYIAEGCWHCHSQYVRPVSSEDLRFGPVSTAAEYSNELNLPPLFGTRRVGPDLIRQAGKHSNDWHIAHFYEPRDIAPYSVMPAYRWFFDDRGRPNRDGLAITAYVQWLGSWVEQIPETIYNADALTGAGR
;
A
#
# COMPACT_ATOMS: atom_id res chain seq x y z
N MET A 1 27.80 20.52 1.88
CA MET A 1 26.50 20.10 1.32
C MET A 1 26.61 18.63 0.94
N ILE A 2 26.09 17.71 1.75
CA ILE A 2 26.01 16.29 1.37
C ILE A 2 25.01 16.21 0.22
N THR A 3 25.46 15.81 -0.95
CA THR A 3 24.56 15.59 -2.09
C THR A 3 23.82 14.27 -1.88
N TYR A 4 22.49 14.28 -2.05
CA TYR A 4 21.62 13.09 -1.93
C TYR A 4 22.10 11.90 -2.80
N ARG A 5 22.93 12.15 -3.81
CA ARG A 5 23.55 11.17 -4.70
C ARG A 5 24.44 10.13 -4.01
N LYS A 6 24.90 10.39 -2.77
CA LYS A 6 25.77 9.48 -2.00
C LYS A 6 25.06 8.74 -0.86
N LEU A 7 23.75 8.94 -0.67
CA LEU A 7 23.01 8.18 0.33
C LEU A 7 22.70 6.77 -0.22
N PRO A 8 22.90 5.71 0.57
CA PRO A 8 22.50 4.37 0.16
C PRO A 8 20.97 4.33 0.03
N LEU A 9 20.49 4.10 -1.18
CA LEU A 9 19.07 3.96 -1.50
C LEU A 9 18.80 2.50 -1.85
N LYS A 10 17.79 1.91 -1.23
CA LYS A 10 17.34 0.58 -1.64
C LYS A 10 16.68 0.67 -3.01
N THR A 11 17.12 -0.17 -3.93
CA THR A 11 16.53 -0.35 -5.25
C THR A 11 15.17 -1.06 -5.14
N VAL A 12 14.32 -0.91 -6.16
CA VAL A 12 13.05 -1.67 -6.20
C VAL A 12 13.30 -3.19 -6.16
N ALA A 13 14.38 -3.65 -6.78
CA ALA A 13 14.76 -5.07 -6.77
C ALA A 13 15.12 -5.57 -5.36
N GLU A 14 15.84 -4.76 -4.58
CA GLU A 14 16.16 -5.08 -3.18
C GLU A 14 14.93 -5.08 -2.28
N ILE A 15 14.00 -4.15 -2.51
CA ILE A 15 12.71 -4.10 -1.78
C ILE A 15 11.88 -5.36 -2.06
N ALA A 16 11.88 -5.82 -3.32
CA ALA A 16 11.02 -6.91 -3.77
C ALA A 16 11.61 -8.31 -3.55
N GLN A 17 12.75 -8.43 -2.84
CA GLN A 17 13.38 -9.73 -2.56
C GLN A 17 12.45 -10.67 -1.80
N GLU A 18 11.70 -10.12 -0.84
CA GLU A 18 10.69 -10.85 -0.07
C GLU A 18 9.31 -10.60 -0.68
N VAL A 19 8.79 -11.62 -1.36
CA VAL A 19 7.44 -11.57 -1.92
C VAL A 19 6.42 -11.75 -0.78
N PRO A 20 5.52 -10.78 -0.54
CA PRO A 20 4.54 -10.86 0.54
C PRO A 20 3.42 -11.87 0.20
N ARG A 21 2.72 -12.35 1.23
CA ARG A 21 1.60 -13.30 1.08
C ARG A 21 0.51 -12.71 0.19
N GLU A 22 0.21 -11.43 0.36
CA GLU A 22 -0.84 -10.69 -0.33
C GLU A 22 -0.57 -10.66 -1.84
N PHE A 23 0.69 -10.59 -2.26
CA PHE A 23 1.04 -10.65 -3.68
C PHE A 23 0.88 -12.06 -4.26
N ARG A 24 1.19 -13.12 -3.48
CA ARG A 24 0.91 -14.50 -3.91
C ARG A 24 -0.58 -14.74 -4.02
N GLN A 25 -1.35 -14.24 -3.06
CA GLN A 25 -2.80 -14.34 -3.05
C GLN A 25 -3.44 -13.67 -4.29
N LEU A 26 -2.91 -12.53 -4.76
CA LEU A 26 -3.40 -11.94 -6.03
C LEU A 26 -3.27 -12.90 -7.22
N ALA A 27 -2.21 -13.71 -7.28
CA ALA A 27 -2.04 -14.71 -8.33
C ALA A 27 -2.95 -15.93 -8.17
N GLU A 28 -3.32 -16.27 -6.94
CA GLU A 28 -4.29 -17.33 -6.64
C GLU A 28 -5.72 -16.90 -7.00
N ASP A 29 -6.11 -15.67 -6.66
CA ASP A 29 -7.45 -15.13 -6.87
C ASP A 29 -7.70 -14.76 -8.35
N TYR A 30 -6.67 -14.27 -9.04
CA TYR A 30 -6.74 -13.77 -10.43
C TYR A 30 -5.69 -14.44 -11.33
N PRO A 31 -5.70 -15.77 -11.51
CA PRO A 31 -4.59 -16.50 -12.13
C PRO A 31 -4.39 -16.14 -13.61
N GLN A 32 -5.46 -15.90 -14.35
CA GLN A 32 -5.37 -15.56 -15.78
C GLN A 32 -4.85 -14.14 -15.98
N GLU A 33 -5.40 -13.20 -15.21
CA GLU A 33 -5.09 -11.78 -15.27
C GLU A 33 -3.66 -11.53 -14.76
N PHE A 34 -3.27 -12.20 -13.67
CA PHE A 34 -1.93 -12.13 -13.11
C PHE A 34 -0.89 -12.71 -14.08
N GLN A 35 -1.13 -13.90 -14.63
CA GLN A 35 -0.22 -14.51 -15.61
C GLN A 35 -0.02 -13.60 -16.83
N ALA A 36 -1.10 -12.97 -17.32
CA ALA A 36 -1.02 -12.03 -18.44
C ALA A 36 -0.27 -10.73 -18.08
N ALA A 37 -0.39 -10.25 -16.84
CA ALA A 37 0.18 -8.99 -16.39
C ALA A 37 1.66 -9.08 -15.97
N PHE A 38 2.02 -10.14 -15.25
CA PHE A 38 3.32 -10.28 -14.57
C PHE A 38 3.99 -11.65 -14.74
N GLY A 39 3.28 -12.64 -15.29
CA GLY A 39 3.77 -14.01 -15.43
C GLY A 39 3.74 -14.76 -14.10
N GLU A 40 4.84 -15.42 -13.76
CA GLU A 40 4.95 -16.23 -12.53
C GLU A 40 5.26 -15.38 -11.30
N VAL A 41 4.81 -15.85 -10.13
CA VAL A 41 5.08 -15.19 -8.85
C VAL A 41 6.54 -15.36 -8.44
N ASN A 42 7.29 -14.27 -8.52
CA ASN A 42 8.69 -14.16 -8.10
C ASN A 42 9.06 -12.72 -7.74
N SER A 43 10.27 -12.50 -7.21
CA SER A 43 10.75 -11.17 -6.82
C SER A 43 10.76 -10.16 -7.97
N ALA A 44 11.06 -10.60 -9.20
CA ALA A 44 11.05 -9.72 -10.37
C ALA A 44 9.63 -9.28 -10.75
N SER A 45 8.66 -10.19 -10.73
CA SER A 45 7.24 -9.89 -10.96
C SER A 45 6.71 -8.91 -9.90
N PHE A 46 7.11 -9.08 -8.64
CA PHE A 46 6.73 -8.19 -7.55
C PHE A 46 7.36 -6.80 -7.71
N ALA A 47 8.65 -6.72 -8.05
CA ALA A 47 9.32 -5.45 -8.35
C ALA A 47 8.62 -4.68 -9.49
N GLN A 48 8.20 -5.39 -10.54
CA GLN A 48 7.44 -4.80 -11.65
C GLN A 48 6.08 -4.28 -11.18
N ALA A 49 5.36 -5.06 -10.37
CA ALA A 49 4.07 -4.66 -9.81
C ALA A 49 4.21 -3.42 -8.91
N LEU A 50 5.23 -3.35 -8.04
CA LEU A 50 5.49 -2.18 -7.19
C LEU A 50 5.79 -0.92 -8.01
N ALA A 51 6.70 -1.03 -8.98
CA ALA A 51 7.07 0.11 -9.83
C ALA A 51 5.86 0.62 -10.65
N ARG A 52 5.07 -0.30 -11.22
CA ARG A 52 3.85 0.04 -11.97
C ARG A 52 2.79 0.64 -11.05
N GLY A 53 2.52 0.03 -9.90
CA GLY A 53 1.53 0.47 -8.93
C GLY A 53 1.85 1.84 -8.38
N ARG A 54 3.12 2.12 -8.08
CA ARG A 54 3.57 3.46 -7.69
C ARG A 54 3.36 4.48 -8.82
N SER A 55 3.67 4.11 -10.07
CA SER A 55 3.47 5.00 -11.22
C SER A 55 2.00 5.35 -11.40
N ILE A 56 1.11 4.37 -11.23
CA ILE A 56 -0.35 4.56 -11.26
C ILE A 56 -0.80 5.45 -10.10
N TYR A 57 -0.32 5.20 -8.89
CA TYR A 57 -0.65 6.01 -7.71
C TYR A 57 -0.33 7.50 -7.92
N ILE A 58 0.75 7.80 -8.65
CA ILE A 58 1.06 9.18 -9.07
C ILE A 58 0.14 9.65 -10.20
N ALA A 59 0.00 8.86 -11.26
CA ALA A 59 -0.77 9.24 -12.45
C ALA A 59 -2.23 9.56 -12.13
N GLU A 60 -2.83 8.79 -11.22
CA GLU A 60 -4.22 8.95 -10.77
C GLU A 60 -4.40 10.03 -9.68
N GLY A 61 -3.31 10.68 -9.26
CA GLY A 61 -3.36 11.73 -8.25
C GLY A 61 -3.75 11.25 -6.84
N CYS A 62 -3.59 9.96 -6.54
CA CYS A 62 -3.94 9.39 -5.22
C CYS A 62 -3.25 10.14 -4.07
N TRP A 63 -2.01 10.55 -4.29
CA TRP A 63 -1.18 11.34 -3.35
C TRP A 63 -1.80 12.70 -2.96
N HIS A 64 -2.74 13.23 -3.75
CA HIS A 64 -3.41 14.48 -3.45
C HIS A 64 -4.48 14.32 -2.35
N CYS A 65 -5.08 13.14 -2.26
CA CYS A 65 -6.11 12.81 -1.28
C CYS A 65 -5.57 11.99 -0.10
N HIS A 66 -4.53 11.20 -0.34
CA HIS A 66 -3.93 10.28 0.62
C HIS A 66 -2.47 10.63 0.86
N SER A 67 -2.12 10.84 2.12
CA SER A 67 -0.73 10.98 2.53
C SER A 67 -0.06 9.62 2.71
N GLN A 68 1.26 9.63 2.70
CA GLN A 68 2.09 8.48 3.05
C GLN A 68 3.11 8.87 4.14
N TYR A 69 2.64 9.52 5.20
CA TYR A 69 3.48 10.02 6.29
C TYR A 69 2.64 10.20 7.56
N VAL A 70 2.79 9.30 8.53
CA VAL A 70 2.17 9.43 9.86
C VAL A 70 2.96 10.43 10.69
N ARG A 71 2.30 11.49 11.16
CA ARG A 71 2.94 12.60 11.88
C ARG A 71 2.99 12.34 13.39
N PRO A 72 4.01 12.83 14.12
CA PRO A 72 4.10 12.71 15.59
C PRO A 72 3.23 13.75 16.32
N VAL A 73 2.01 13.99 15.83
CA VAL A 73 1.09 14.98 16.41
C VAL A 73 -0.34 14.47 16.32
N SER A 74 -1.24 15.08 17.10
CA SER A 74 -2.69 14.82 17.01
C SER A 74 -3.09 13.35 17.17
N SER A 75 -2.27 12.56 17.89
CA SER A 75 -2.49 11.13 18.13
C SER A 75 -2.72 10.32 16.85
N GLU A 76 -2.05 10.69 15.76
CA GLU A 76 -2.15 9.96 14.49
C GLU A 76 -1.65 8.52 14.59
N ASP A 77 -0.74 8.27 15.52
CA ASP A 77 -0.23 6.95 15.83
C ASP A 77 -1.33 5.99 16.27
N LEU A 78 -2.32 6.46 17.03
CA LEU A 78 -3.50 5.68 17.42
C LEU A 78 -4.43 5.38 16.25
N ARG A 79 -4.45 6.24 15.21
CA ARG A 79 -5.35 6.11 14.06
C ARG A 79 -4.73 5.28 12.93
N PHE A 80 -3.45 5.49 12.64
CA PHE A 80 -2.79 4.94 11.47
C PHE A 80 -1.70 3.92 11.82
N GLY A 81 -1.17 3.92 13.04
CA GLY A 81 -0.05 3.09 13.47
C GLY A 81 1.23 3.90 13.67
N PRO A 82 2.39 3.26 13.90
CA PRO A 82 3.62 3.95 14.32
C PRO A 82 4.02 5.13 13.43
N VAL A 83 4.49 6.21 14.07
CA VAL A 83 4.98 7.44 13.42
C VAL A 83 6.02 7.13 12.35
N SER A 84 5.94 7.81 11.21
CA SER A 84 6.86 7.62 10.09
C SER A 84 8.25 8.17 10.39
N THR A 85 9.26 7.35 10.10
CA THR A 85 10.67 7.71 10.28
C THR A 85 11.36 7.96 8.93
N ALA A 86 12.39 8.81 8.91
CA ALA A 86 13.10 9.16 7.68
C ALA A 86 13.72 7.94 6.97
N ALA A 87 14.11 6.91 7.72
CA ALA A 87 14.74 5.70 7.20
C ALA A 87 13.83 4.92 6.24
N GLU A 88 12.51 4.98 6.44
CA GLU A 88 11.52 4.27 5.63
C GLU A 88 11.47 4.77 4.17
N TYR A 89 11.93 6.00 3.95
CA TYR A 89 11.86 6.67 2.65
C TYR A 89 13.18 6.61 1.87
N SER A 90 14.20 5.93 2.40
CA SER A 90 15.51 5.74 1.76
C SER A 90 15.48 4.64 0.70
N ASN A 91 14.61 4.78 -0.31
CA ASN A 91 14.46 3.82 -1.40
C ASN A 91 13.92 4.46 -2.70
N GLU A 92 14.07 3.77 -3.83
CA GLU A 92 13.65 4.25 -5.15
C GLU A 92 12.14 4.51 -5.26
N LEU A 93 11.30 3.76 -4.53
CA LEU A 93 9.85 3.97 -4.51
C LEU A 93 9.45 5.24 -3.73
N ASN A 94 10.38 6.00 -3.19
CA ASN A 94 10.13 7.28 -2.53
C ASN A 94 10.82 8.45 -3.24
N LEU A 95 11.14 8.29 -4.53
CA LEU A 95 11.70 9.33 -5.38
C LEU A 95 10.75 9.67 -6.54
N PRO A 96 10.07 10.83 -6.54
CA PRO A 96 9.98 11.81 -5.45
C PRO A 96 9.13 11.31 -4.26
N PRO A 97 9.27 11.93 -3.06
CA PRO A 97 8.51 11.51 -1.88
C PRO A 97 7.01 11.84 -2.03
N LEU A 98 6.16 10.95 -1.51
CA LEU A 98 4.70 11.04 -1.58
C LEU A 98 4.05 11.29 -0.21
N PHE A 99 4.70 12.09 0.63
CA PHE A 99 4.23 12.34 2.01
C PHE A 99 2.81 12.92 2.05
N GLY A 100 2.38 13.60 0.99
CA GLY A 100 1.07 14.25 0.89
C GLY A 100 1.04 15.58 1.64
N THR A 101 0.22 16.51 1.15
CA THR A 101 0.03 17.85 1.76
C THR A 101 -1.38 18.04 2.29
N ARG A 102 -2.29 17.14 1.94
CA ARG A 102 -3.70 17.13 2.29
C ARG A 102 -4.16 15.70 2.58
N ARG A 103 -5.19 15.55 3.41
CA ARG A 103 -5.87 14.29 3.68
C ARG A 103 -7.36 14.47 3.47
N VAL A 104 -7.84 14.06 2.30
CA VAL A 104 -9.27 13.87 2.04
C VAL A 104 -9.65 12.44 2.46
N GLY A 105 -8.79 11.47 2.11
CA GLY A 105 -8.83 10.11 2.62
C GLY A 105 -7.81 9.87 3.75
N PRO A 106 -7.79 8.64 4.32
CA PRO A 106 -6.82 8.24 5.34
C PRO A 106 -5.37 8.24 4.82
N ASP A 107 -4.40 8.28 5.73
CA ASP A 107 -3.00 8.00 5.42
C ASP A 107 -2.82 6.52 5.04
N LEU A 108 -1.97 6.24 4.05
CA LEU A 108 -1.80 4.90 3.50
C LEU A 108 -0.44 4.25 3.80
N ILE A 109 0.51 4.92 4.48
CA ILE A 109 1.86 4.34 4.70
C ILE A 109 1.89 3.14 5.66
N ARG A 110 0.75 2.80 6.23
CA ARG A 110 0.52 1.66 7.14
C ARG A 110 -0.65 0.81 6.66
N GLN A 111 -0.88 0.73 5.35
CA GLN A 111 -2.05 0.03 4.79
C GLN A 111 -1.83 -1.47 4.63
N ALA A 112 -0.58 -1.93 4.51
CA ALA A 112 -0.23 -3.33 4.33
C ALA A 112 -0.99 -4.24 5.29
N GLY A 113 -1.74 -5.21 4.78
CA GLY A 113 -2.44 -6.20 5.60
C GLY A 113 -3.63 -5.70 6.44
N LYS A 114 -3.95 -4.39 6.46
CA LYS A 114 -5.14 -3.88 7.17
C LYS A 114 -6.45 -4.29 6.51
N HIS A 115 -6.43 -4.39 5.18
CA HIS A 115 -7.58 -4.85 4.40
C HIS A 115 -7.14 -5.97 3.44
N SER A 116 -8.07 -6.86 3.11
CA SER A 116 -7.81 -7.94 2.15
C SER A 116 -7.63 -7.38 0.73
N ASN A 117 -7.02 -8.17 -0.15
CA ASN A 117 -6.96 -7.81 -1.58
C ASN A 117 -8.36 -7.59 -2.15
N ASP A 118 -9.32 -8.47 -1.85
CA ASP A 118 -10.70 -8.31 -2.32
C ASP A 118 -11.34 -7.00 -1.86
N TRP A 119 -11.05 -6.56 -0.62
CA TRP A 119 -11.49 -5.25 -0.15
C TRP A 119 -10.90 -4.13 -1.01
N HIS A 120 -9.59 -4.19 -1.30
CA HIS A 120 -8.93 -3.18 -2.14
C HIS A 120 -9.50 -3.16 -3.56
N ILE A 121 -9.68 -4.33 -4.17
CA ILE A 121 -10.26 -4.50 -5.50
C ILE A 121 -11.69 -3.93 -5.53
N ALA A 122 -12.54 -4.32 -4.57
CA ALA A 122 -13.91 -3.79 -4.47
C ALA A 122 -13.93 -2.28 -4.23
N HIS A 123 -13.07 -1.77 -3.35
CA HIS A 123 -12.97 -0.34 -3.04
C HIS A 123 -12.48 0.48 -4.24
N PHE A 124 -11.54 -0.01 -5.06
CA PHE A 124 -11.18 0.68 -6.31
C PHE A 124 -12.29 0.62 -7.35
N TYR A 125 -13.06 -0.47 -7.40
CA TYR A 125 -14.18 -0.61 -8.33
C TYR A 125 -15.32 0.35 -7.98
N GLU A 126 -15.81 0.32 -6.75
CA GLU A 126 -16.82 1.25 -6.24
C GLU A 126 -16.59 1.53 -4.75
N PRO A 127 -15.93 2.65 -4.40
CA PRO A 127 -15.62 2.97 -3.01
C PRO A 127 -16.86 3.04 -2.13
N ARG A 128 -18.01 3.45 -2.68
CA ARG A 128 -19.27 3.60 -1.92
C ARG A 128 -19.92 2.28 -1.55
N ASP A 129 -19.61 1.18 -2.23
CA ASP A 129 -20.19 -0.13 -1.91
C ASP A 129 -19.62 -0.69 -0.60
N ILE A 130 -18.35 -0.35 -0.29
CA ILE A 130 -17.65 -0.83 0.91
C ILE A 130 -17.52 0.27 1.97
N ALA A 131 -17.52 1.54 1.56
CA ALA A 131 -17.50 2.71 2.43
C ALA A 131 -18.57 3.71 1.96
N PRO A 132 -19.83 3.62 2.44
CA PRO A 132 -20.98 4.38 1.91
C PRO A 132 -20.81 5.89 1.83
N TYR A 133 -20.00 6.48 2.71
CA TYR A 133 -19.73 7.91 2.76
C TYR A 133 -18.40 8.30 2.10
N SER A 134 -17.80 7.40 1.33
CA SER A 134 -16.54 7.66 0.62
C SER A 134 -16.73 8.74 -0.43
N VAL A 135 -15.82 9.71 -0.42
CA VAL A 135 -15.70 10.74 -1.46
C VAL A 135 -14.65 10.37 -2.52
N MET A 136 -14.03 9.20 -2.40
CA MET A 136 -13.06 8.71 -3.37
C MET A 136 -13.74 8.43 -4.72
N PRO A 137 -13.12 8.80 -5.86
CA PRO A 137 -13.60 8.41 -7.18
C PRO A 137 -13.54 6.90 -7.39
N ALA A 138 -14.42 6.36 -8.25
CA ALA A 138 -14.32 4.99 -8.73
C ALA A 138 -13.28 4.89 -9.86
N TYR A 139 -12.40 3.89 -9.79
CA TYR A 139 -11.32 3.64 -10.75
C TYR A 139 -11.67 2.46 -11.68
N ARG A 140 -12.82 2.56 -12.35
CA ARG A 140 -13.39 1.46 -13.17
C ARG A 140 -12.45 0.99 -14.29
N TRP A 141 -11.54 1.84 -14.75
CA TRP A 141 -10.54 1.51 -15.78
C TRP A 141 -9.40 0.61 -15.28
N PHE A 142 -9.33 0.30 -13.99
CA PHE A 142 -8.48 -0.76 -13.46
C PHE A 142 -9.04 -2.16 -13.68
N PHE A 143 -10.19 -2.26 -14.35
CA PHE A 143 -10.91 -3.51 -14.56
C PHE A 143 -11.20 -3.71 -16.05
N ASP A 144 -11.36 -4.97 -16.44
CA ASP A 144 -11.85 -5.34 -17.76
C ASP A 144 -13.39 -5.31 -17.83
N ASP A 145 -13.94 -5.63 -19.00
CA ASP A 145 -15.39 -5.67 -19.23
C ASP A 145 -16.13 -6.71 -18.37
N ARG A 146 -15.40 -7.64 -17.75
CA ARG A 146 -15.93 -8.67 -16.85
C ARG A 146 -15.83 -8.24 -15.38
N GLY A 147 -15.33 -7.05 -15.10
CA GLY A 147 -15.09 -6.55 -13.75
C GLY A 147 -13.88 -7.18 -13.06
N ARG A 148 -12.97 -7.81 -13.82
CA ARG A 148 -11.74 -8.40 -13.26
C ARG A 148 -10.59 -7.39 -13.33
N PRO A 149 -9.70 -7.36 -12.34
CA PRO A 149 -8.61 -6.39 -12.34
C PRO A 149 -7.67 -6.64 -13.51
N ASN A 150 -7.41 -5.58 -14.27
CA ASN A 150 -6.37 -5.61 -15.29
C ASN A 150 -4.98 -5.41 -14.64
N ARG A 151 -3.94 -5.30 -15.47
CA ARG A 151 -2.56 -5.08 -15.00
C ARG A 151 -2.44 -3.92 -14.00
N ASP A 152 -3.20 -2.85 -14.19
CA ASP A 152 -3.11 -1.66 -13.35
C ASP A 152 -3.83 -1.85 -12.02
N GLY A 153 -5.00 -2.50 -12.03
CA GLY A 153 -5.71 -2.89 -10.82
C GLY A 153 -4.90 -3.83 -9.92
N LEU A 154 -4.21 -4.80 -10.53
CA LEU A 154 -3.31 -5.70 -9.79
C LEU A 154 -2.08 -4.95 -9.25
N ALA A 155 -1.46 -4.10 -10.07
CA ALA A 155 -0.28 -3.33 -9.67
C ALA A 155 -0.55 -2.35 -8.52
N ILE A 156 -1.64 -1.58 -8.60
CA ILE A 156 -1.98 -0.60 -7.57
C ILE A 156 -2.32 -1.29 -6.25
N THR A 157 -3.00 -2.44 -6.30
CA THR A 157 -3.30 -3.26 -5.12
C THR A 157 -2.01 -3.78 -4.48
N ALA A 158 -1.08 -4.31 -5.29
CA ALA A 158 0.23 -4.76 -4.80
C ALA A 158 1.04 -3.61 -4.15
N TYR A 159 1.02 -2.42 -4.75
CA TYR A 159 1.71 -1.26 -4.20
C TYR A 159 1.09 -0.80 -2.87
N VAL A 160 -0.23 -0.69 -2.78
CA VAL A 160 -0.92 -0.29 -1.54
C VAL A 160 -0.72 -1.34 -0.43
N GLN A 161 -0.76 -2.63 -0.76
CA GLN A 161 -0.47 -3.71 0.18
C GLN A 161 0.99 -3.76 0.64
N TRP A 162 1.91 -3.14 -0.09
CA TRP A 162 3.30 -3.02 0.34
C TRP A 162 3.52 -1.86 1.32
N LEU A 163 2.66 -0.84 1.33
CA LEU A 163 2.86 0.35 2.15
C LEU A 163 2.80 0.03 3.66
N GLY A 164 3.97 0.04 4.29
CA GLY A 164 4.12 -0.25 5.72
C GLY A 164 4.39 -1.72 6.03
N SER A 165 4.66 -2.56 5.04
CA SER A 165 4.97 -3.99 5.25
C SER A 165 6.28 -4.22 6.04
N TRP A 166 7.13 -3.20 6.16
CA TRP A 166 8.39 -3.22 6.89
C TRP A 166 8.26 -2.79 8.35
N VAL A 167 7.07 -2.42 8.81
CA VAL A 167 6.80 -2.02 10.19
C VAL A 167 5.97 -3.12 10.86
N GLU A 168 6.38 -3.53 12.05
CA GLU A 168 5.55 -4.40 12.89
C GLU A 168 4.25 -3.66 13.22
N GLN A 169 3.12 -4.19 12.73
CA GLN A 169 1.83 -3.56 12.97
C GLN A 169 1.35 -3.90 14.38
N ILE A 170 0.98 -2.87 15.13
CA ILE A 170 0.29 -3.04 16.41
C ILE A 170 -1.08 -3.65 16.08
N PRO A 171 -1.50 -4.75 16.74
CA PRO A 171 -2.82 -5.35 16.50
C PRO A 171 -3.92 -4.28 16.62
N GLU A 172 -4.79 -4.18 15.61
CA GLU A 172 -5.84 -3.15 15.51
C GLU A 172 -6.82 -3.12 16.70
N THR A 173 -6.80 -4.15 17.54
CA THR A 173 -7.64 -4.18 18.71
C THR A 173 -6.98 -3.40 19.85
N ILE A 174 -7.51 -2.20 20.14
CA ILE A 174 -7.59 -1.69 21.53
C ILE A 174 -8.30 -2.70 22.47
N TYR A 175 -8.95 -3.72 21.91
CA TYR A 175 -9.50 -4.90 22.56
C TYR A 175 -8.54 -6.10 22.57
N ASN A 176 -7.23 -5.89 22.62
CA ASN A 176 -6.40 -6.97 23.13
C ASN A 176 -6.72 -7.08 24.62
N ALA A 177 -7.53 -8.08 25.00
CA ALA A 177 -7.90 -8.34 26.39
C ALA A 177 -6.64 -8.47 27.27
N ASP A 178 -5.51 -8.91 26.71
CA ASP A 178 -4.24 -9.05 27.41
C ASP A 178 -3.58 -7.70 27.74
N ALA A 179 -3.84 -6.66 26.94
CA ALA A 179 -3.38 -5.30 27.22
C ALA A 179 -4.17 -4.61 28.35
N LEU A 180 -5.39 -5.09 28.65
CA LEU A 180 -6.23 -4.57 29.73
C LEU A 180 -6.07 -5.36 31.05
N THR A 181 -5.57 -6.60 31.01
CA THR A 181 -5.41 -7.44 32.19
C THR A 181 -4.09 -7.27 32.93
N GLY A 182 -3.14 -6.50 32.39
CA GLY A 182 -1.86 -6.24 33.06
C GLY A 182 -1.00 -7.50 33.29
N ALA A 183 -1.25 -8.57 32.55
CA ALA A 183 -0.47 -9.81 32.63
C ALA A 183 0.80 -9.67 31.77
N GLY A 184 1.73 -8.85 32.22
CA GLY A 184 2.95 -8.56 31.47
C GLY A 184 3.94 -7.68 32.21
N ARG A 185 4.23 -8.01 33.47
CA ARG A 185 5.44 -7.63 34.18
C ARG A 185 5.96 -8.83 34.95
#